data_AF-A0A3A6PM61-F1
#
_entry.id   AF-A0A3A6PM61-F1
#
_cell.length_a   1.000
_cell.length_b   1.000
_cell.length_c   1.000
_cell.angle_alpha   90.00
_cell.angle_beta   90.00
_cell.angle_gamma   90.00
#
_symmetry.space_group_name_H-M   'P 1'
#
loop_
_entity.id
_entity.type
_entity.pdbx_description
1 polymer ?
#
loop_
_entity_poly.entity_id
_entity_poly.type
_entity_poly.pdbx_seq_one_letter_code
_entity_poly.pdbx_strand_id
1 'polypeptide(L)'
;MDASIFTLKSASRLQVQRQASTLQVEFPSFIAAEGGVKVRLGRRTVTLQNGAMMLLRPWQQVKLQASGASNARIHHIAFESYRLMEESGNRLLYHADWSILPESGWVSPNLSQRAYSLLRQLTEEAAAGKYSGRNKRYMLEELLDFVFSGDGGGKEDNHYDKLIDESIAYVHEHYDQPIARAQLAGMAGFNESYFSTLFRKRTGWGFSEYVNRLRIGKAKERLLASDQTLHEIALGVGYKSGLYLSRKFKAVTGMTPGQFRCQPKPRRIAAFQFVGHLLALGVQPTATDAIILHHSLLLKDELRDVHIVSEQHSADELKSLGVDLILAPTYFYYTPDKMKRLEEMAPVVTLDWAKLDPLEEVRLLGRLLGKEGAAEQWIQRYLAKVRYARLRLAEHIKPNETVALYEIREQCNRDLESQASRSLQSVRYAGPAPAGADTGRSTAARQADLYIGCPAPGVCG
;
A
#
# COMPACT_ATOMS: atom_id res chain seq x y z
N MET A 1 13.63 -9.52 -3.21
CA MET A 1 14.89 -9.25 -3.94
C MET A 1 15.79 -8.48 -2.98
N ASP A 2 16.10 -9.09 -1.84
CA ASP A 2 16.61 -8.32 -0.70
C ASP A 2 18.12 -8.14 -0.86
N ALA A 3 18.56 -6.86 -0.93
CA ALA A 3 19.94 -6.36 -1.04
C ALA A 3 20.59 -6.19 -2.45
N SER A 4 19.80 -6.02 -3.52
CA SER A 4 20.35 -5.59 -4.84
C SER A 4 19.93 -4.15 -5.20
N ILE A 5 20.88 -3.34 -5.69
CA ILE A 5 20.67 -1.95 -6.14
C ILE A 5 20.85 -1.89 -7.67
N PHE A 6 19.91 -1.27 -8.36
CA PHE A 6 20.00 -1.04 -9.79
C PHE A 6 20.25 0.44 -10.11
N THR A 7 21.12 0.69 -11.09
CA THR A 7 21.43 2.05 -11.54
C THR A 7 21.30 2.15 -13.05
N LEU A 8 20.47 3.08 -13.54
CA LEU A 8 20.33 3.37 -14.96
C LEU A 8 21.64 3.95 -15.52
N LYS A 9 22.18 3.37 -16.60
CA LYS A 9 23.37 3.86 -17.31
C LYS A 9 22.99 4.67 -18.54
N SER A 10 22.04 4.17 -19.34
CA SER A 10 21.51 4.89 -20.50
C SER A 10 20.12 4.40 -20.87
N ALA A 11 19.31 5.26 -21.47
CA ALA A 11 18.07 4.89 -22.13
C ALA A 11 18.01 5.59 -23.49
N SER A 12 17.60 4.88 -24.54
CA SER A 12 17.56 5.43 -25.90
C SER A 12 16.49 4.73 -26.76
N ARG A 13 16.10 5.39 -27.85
CA ARG A 13 15.23 4.80 -28.87
C ARG A 13 16.00 4.76 -30.19
N LEU A 14 16.13 3.58 -30.79
CA LEU A 14 16.93 3.36 -31.99
C LEU A 14 16.01 2.93 -33.14
N GLN A 15 16.23 3.49 -34.33
CA GLN A 15 15.56 3.02 -35.54
C GLN A 15 16.26 1.76 -36.07
N VAL A 16 15.47 0.76 -36.46
CA VAL A 16 15.97 -0.48 -37.05
C VAL A 16 15.60 -0.53 -38.52
N GLN A 17 16.61 -0.68 -39.38
CA GLN A 17 16.44 -0.72 -40.82
C GLN A 17 16.33 -2.17 -41.33
N ARG A 18 15.97 -2.33 -42.61
CA ARG A 18 15.99 -3.63 -43.30
C ARG A 18 17.40 -4.18 -43.50
N GLN A 19 18.40 -3.31 -43.62
CA GLN A 19 19.79 -3.71 -43.57
C GLN A 19 20.19 -3.94 -42.11
N ALA A 20 20.87 -5.05 -41.85
CA ALA A 20 21.25 -5.41 -40.49
C ALA A 20 22.24 -4.37 -39.92
N SER A 21 21.89 -3.81 -38.77
CA SER A 21 22.77 -2.95 -37.96
C SER A 21 23.26 -3.72 -36.73
N THR A 22 24.37 -3.28 -36.15
CA THR A 22 24.99 -3.95 -34.99
C THR A 22 24.79 -3.10 -33.75
N LEU A 23 24.29 -3.71 -32.67
CA LEU A 23 24.23 -3.12 -31.33
C LEU A 23 25.22 -3.84 -30.42
N GLN A 24 26.12 -3.07 -29.81
CA GLN A 24 27.04 -3.53 -28.79
C GLN A 24 26.59 -3.00 -27.44
N VAL A 25 26.53 -3.86 -26.43
CA VAL A 25 26.11 -3.50 -25.08
C VAL A 25 27.26 -3.68 -24.10
N GLU A 26 27.60 -2.63 -23.36
CA GLU A 26 28.67 -2.68 -22.34
C GLU A 26 28.12 -3.08 -20.96
N PHE A 27 26.86 -2.73 -20.68
CA PHE A 27 26.14 -3.04 -19.46
C PHE A 27 24.99 -4.01 -19.72
N PRO A 28 24.45 -4.67 -18.67
CA PRO A 28 23.18 -5.37 -18.79
C PRO A 28 22.13 -4.47 -19.46
N SER A 29 21.45 -5.01 -20.47
CA SER A 29 20.61 -4.21 -21.35
C SER A 29 19.30 -4.89 -21.68
N PHE A 30 18.21 -4.14 -21.66
CA PHE A 30 16.94 -4.54 -22.28
C PHE A 30 16.78 -3.92 -23.64
N ILE A 31 16.26 -4.71 -24.58
CA ILE A 31 15.75 -4.23 -25.86
C ILE A 31 14.27 -4.62 -26.00
N ALA A 32 13.39 -3.64 -26.16
CA ALA A 32 11.97 -3.86 -26.43
C ALA A 32 11.61 -3.38 -27.83
N ALA A 33 10.92 -4.21 -28.61
CA ALA A 33 10.61 -3.90 -30.00
C ALA A 33 9.28 -3.15 -30.17
N GLU A 34 9.29 -2.17 -31.04
CA GLU A 34 8.10 -1.56 -31.65
C GLU A 34 8.09 -1.93 -33.14
N GLY A 35 7.22 -2.86 -33.51
CA GLY A 35 7.20 -3.57 -34.77
C GLY A 35 7.95 -4.91 -34.68
N GLY A 36 8.07 -5.58 -35.82
CA GLY A 36 8.83 -6.83 -35.92
C GLY A 36 10.33 -6.55 -36.05
N VAL A 37 11.14 -7.01 -35.10
CA VAL A 37 12.60 -6.90 -35.13
C VAL A 37 13.24 -8.28 -34.98
N LYS A 38 14.04 -8.69 -35.97
CA LYS A 38 14.91 -9.86 -35.87
C LYS A 38 16.19 -9.47 -35.15
N VAL A 39 16.48 -10.16 -34.05
CA VAL A 39 17.68 -10.03 -33.24
C VAL A 39 18.51 -11.29 -33.41
N ARG A 40 19.73 -11.14 -33.92
CA ARG A 40 20.68 -12.25 -34.06
C ARG A 40 21.76 -12.15 -33.00
N LEU A 41 21.76 -13.11 -32.07
CA LEU A 41 22.72 -13.25 -30.98
C LEU A 41 23.54 -14.54 -31.22
N GLY A 42 24.78 -14.39 -31.69
CA GLY A 42 25.61 -15.52 -32.12
C GLY A 42 24.96 -16.33 -33.25
N ARG A 43 24.69 -17.63 -32.98
CA ARG A 43 23.99 -18.54 -33.92
C ARG A 43 22.45 -18.51 -33.76
N ARG A 44 21.93 -17.89 -32.69
CA ARG A 44 20.49 -17.83 -32.42
C ARG A 44 19.89 -16.58 -33.07
N THR A 45 18.71 -16.73 -33.64
CA THR A 45 17.91 -15.62 -34.17
C THR A 45 16.56 -15.64 -33.49
N VAL A 46 16.17 -14.51 -32.90
CA VAL A 46 14.89 -14.32 -32.21
C VAL A 46 14.15 -13.19 -32.89
N THR A 47 12.85 -13.35 -33.12
CA THR A 47 12.02 -12.26 -33.64
C THR A 47 11.23 -11.66 -32.48
N LEU A 48 11.51 -10.40 -32.16
CA LEU A 48 10.74 -9.61 -31.20
C LEU A 48 9.58 -8.95 -31.94
N GLN A 49 8.38 -9.05 -31.35
CA GLN A 49 7.17 -8.36 -31.81
C GLN A 49 6.86 -7.22 -30.83
N ASN A 50 5.82 -6.43 -31.13
CA ASN A 50 5.32 -5.40 -30.23
C ASN A 50 5.11 -5.92 -28.81
N GLY A 51 5.68 -5.24 -27.83
CA GLY A 51 5.54 -5.60 -26.41
C GLY A 51 6.44 -6.74 -25.95
N ALA A 52 7.24 -7.35 -26.84
CA ALA A 52 8.27 -8.31 -26.47
C ALA A 52 9.56 -7.59 -26.10
N MET A 53 10.23 -8.09 -25.06
CA MET A 53 11.48 -7.55 -24.55
C MET A 53 12.53 -8.64 -24.37
N MET A 54 13.76 -8.36 -24.75
CA MET A 54 14.90 -9.25 -24.58
C MET A 54 15.93 -8.65 -23.63
N LEU A 55 16.50 -9.50 -22.77
CA LEU A 55 17.67 -9.17 -21.96
C LEU A 55 18.96 -9.58 -22.68
N LEU A 56 19.95 -8.69 -22.65
CA LEU A 56 21.32 -8.93 -23.07
C LEU A 56 22.25 -8.76 -21.87
N ARG A 57 23.16 -9.72 -21.69
CA ARG A 57 24.24 -9.61 -20.71
C ARG A 57 25.27 -8.56 -21.16
N PRO A 58 26.14 -8.09 -20.26
CA PRO A 58 27.25 -7.19 -20.60
C PRO A 58 28.14 -7.76 -21.70
N TRP A 59 28.77 -6.86 -22.45
CA TRP A 59 29.76 -7.16 -23.49
C TRP A 59 29.23 -8.04 -24.63
N GLN A 60 27.92 -8.01 -24.86
CA GLN A 60 27.27 -8.75 -25.94
C GLN A 60 27.18 -7.90 -27.20
N GLN A 61 27.21 -8.58 -28.35
CA GLN A 61 27.00 -7.97 -29.65
C GLN A 61 25.87 -8.68 -30.37
N VAL A 62 24.85 -7.91 -30.79
CA VAL A 62 23.69 -8.43 -31.53
C VAL A 62 23.53 -7.71 -32.86
N LYS A 63 23.03 -8.43 -33.87
CA LYS A 63 22.59 -7.80 -35.13
C LYS A 63 21.08 -7.61 -35.09
N LEU A 64 20.61 -6.42 -35.46
CA LEU A 64 19.21 -6.03 -35.49
C LEU A 64 18.77 -5.82 -36.94
N GLN A 65 17.59 -6.34 -37.29
CA GLN A 65 17.02 -6.18 -38.63
C GLN A 65 15.50 -6.07 -38.55
N ALA A 66 14.91 -5.10 -39.26
CA ALA A 66 13.47 -4.96 -39.33
C ALA A 66 12.83 -6.13 -40.08
N SER A 67 11.74 -6.66 -39.53
CA SER A 67 10.95 -7.75 -40.11
C SER A 67 9.65 -7.18 -40.69
N GLY A 68 9.70 -6.60 -41.90
CA GLY A 68 8.51 -6.07 -42.58
C GLY A 68 8.74 -4.86 -43.49
N ALA A 69 7.64 -4.17 -43.85
CA ALA A 69 7.63 -2.96 -44.68
C ALA A 69 7.60 -1.63 -43.90
N SER A 70 7.29 -1.67 -42.61
CA SER A 70 7.24 -0.50 -41.73
C SER A 70 8.55 -0.27 -40.96
N ASN A 71 8.84 0.98 -40.63
CA ASN A 71 10.00 1.40 -39.83
C ASN A 71 9.90 0.86 -38.40
N ALA A 72 10.64 -0.22 -38.10
CA ALA A 72 10.72 -0.79 -36.76
C ALA A 72 11.63 0.05 -35.86
N ARG A 73 11.34 0.06 -34.56
CA ARG A 73 12.16 0.72 -33.55
C ARG A 73 12.42 -0.21 -32.38
N ILE A 74 13.47 0.10 -31.62
CA ILE A 74 13.68 -0.51 -30.31
C ILE A 74 13.85 0.57 -29.25
N HIS A 75 13.33 0.28 -28.07
CA HIS A 75 13.73 0.94 -26.82
C HIS A 75 14.89 0.16 -26.24
N HIS A 76 15.99 0.85 -25.93
CA HIS A 76 17.18 0.27 -25.32
C HIS A 76 17.40 0.91 -23.95
N ILE A 77 17.44 0.08 -22.91
CA ILE A 77 17.69 0.49 -21.52
C ILE A 77 18.90 -0.29 -21.03
N ALA A 78 19.98 0.43 -20.70
CA ALA A 78 21.18 -0.13 -20.10
C ALA A 78 21.24 0.24 -18.62
N PHE A 79 21.54 -0.71 -17.76
CA PHE A 79 21.55 -0.54 -16.31
C PHE A 79 22.66 -1.38 -15.68
N GLU A 80 23.08 -1.04 -14.48
CA GLU A 80 24.02 -1.82 -13.67
C GLU A 80 23.34 -2.39 -12.44
N SER A 81 23.77 -3.58 -12.00
CA SER A 81 23.24 -4.27 -10.83
C SER A 81 24.35 -4.45 -9.80
N TYR A 82 24.07 -4.07 -8.56
CA TYR A 82 25.01 -4.14 -7.45
C TYR A 82 24.43 -4.98 -6.31
N ARG A 83 25.19 -5.92 -5.75
CA ARG A 83 24.82 -6.67 -4.55
C ARG A 83 25.67 -6.23 -3.37
N LEU A 84 25.04 -6.10 -2.19
CA LEU A 84 25.75 -5.86 -0.93
C LEU A 84 26.56 -7.12 -0.57
N MET A 85 27.87 -6.95 -0.43
CA MET A 85 28.79 -8.05 -0.12
C MET A 85 29.25 -8.04 1.33
N GLU A 86 29.39 -6.84 1.92
CA GLU A 86 29.84 -6.68 3.29
C GLU A 86 29.18 -5.45 3.92
N GLU A 87 28.73 -5.62 5.17
CA GLU A 87 28.18 -4.58 6.02
C GLU A 87 28.97 -4.57 7.34
N SER A 88 29.88 -3.60 7.48
CA SER A 88 30.77 -3.48 8.64
C SER A 88 30.68 -2.06 9.20
N GLY A 89 29.93 -1.89 10.30
CA GLY A 89 29.85 -0.67 11.11
C GLY A 89 29.27 0.54 10.39
N ASN A 90 30.08 1.20 9.55
CA ASN A 90 29.72 2.42 8.81
C ASN A 90 30.14 2.35 7.32
N ARG A 91 30.41 1.15 6.79
CA ARG A 91 30.76 0.91 5.39
C ARG A 91 29.90 -0.19 4.80
N LEU A 92 29.21 0.14 3.71
CA LEU A 92 28.49 -0.79 2.85
C LEU A 92 29.33 -1.01 1.59
N LEU A 93 29.72 -2.26 1.34
CA LEU A 93 30.54 -2.59 0.19
C LEU A 93 29.69 -3.34 -0.84
N TYR A 94 29.47 -2.69 -1.98
CA TYR A 94 28.70 -3.22 -3.10
C TYR A 94 29.62 -3.65 -4.24
N HIS A 95 29.34 -4.81 -4.82
CA HIS A 95 29.99 -5.26 -6.05
C HIS A 95 28.98 -5.36 -7.19
N ALA A 96 29.43 -5.11 -8.42
CA ALA A 96 28.63 -5.40 -9.59
C ALA A 96 28.34 -6.90 -9.62
N ASP A 97 27.06 -7.25 -9.66
CA ASP A 97 26.61 -8.62 -9.61
C ASP A 97 25.42 -8.83 -10.56
N TRP A 98 25.62 -9.73 -11.51
CA TRP A 98 24.65 -10.07 -12.54
C TRP A 98 24.06 -11.46 -12.34
N SER A 99 24.41 -12.17 -11.25
CA SER A 99 23.95 -13.54 -10.97
C SER A 99 22.43 -13.65 -10.90
N ILE A 100 21.74 -12.58 -10.51
CA ILE A 100 20.27 -12.51 -10.45
C ILE A 100 19.59 -12.33 -11.81
N LEU A 101 20.34 -11.91 -12.83
CA LEU A 101 19.79 -11.61 -14.14
C LEU A 101 19.65 -12.92 -14.96
N PRO A 102 18.63 -13.03 -15.82
CA PRO A 102 18.56 -14.10 -16.81
C PRO A 102 19.79 -14.18 -17.73
N GLU A 103 19.89 -15.30 -18.45
CA GLU A 103 20.89 -15.48 -19.50
C GLU A 103 20.66 -14.54 -20.69
N SER A 104 21.74 -14.25 -21.42
CA SER A 104 21.65 -13.40 -22.61
C SER A 104 20.73 -14.03 -23.66
N GLY A 105 19.80 -13.23 -24.19
CA GLY A 105 18.79 -13.71 -25.13
C GLY A 105 17.51 -14.25 -24.46
N TRP A 106 17.37 -14.13 -23.13
CA TRP A 106 16.07 -14.30 -22.46
C TRP A 106 15.05 -13.30 -23.01
N VAL A 107 13.82 -13.75 -23.23
CA VAL A 107 12.73 -12.93 -23.80
C VAL A 107 11.50 -13.00 -22.90
N SER A 108 10.97 -11.83 -22.55
CA SER A 108 9.60 -11.67 -22.06
C SER A 108 8.69 -11.35 -23.25
N PRO A 109 7.69 -12.21 -23.57
CA PRO A 109 6.90 -12.07 -24.78
C PRO A 109 5.84 -10.96 -24.68
N ASN A 110 5.34 -10.65 -23.48
CA ASN A 110 4.28 -9.67 -23.24
C ASN A 110 4.61 -8.79 -22.04
N LEU A 111 5.13 -7.59 -22.28
CA LEU A 111 5.20 -6.57 -21.25
C LEU A 111 3.79 -6.14 -20.83
N SER A 112 3.57 -5.99 -19.52
CA SER A 112 2.35 -5.36 -19.01
C SER A 112 2.24 -3.91 -19.52
N GLN A 113 1.01 -3.37 -19.57
CA GLN A 113 0.80 -1.98 -19.99
C GLN A 113 1.61 -0.99 -19.15
N ARG A 114 1.79 -1.28 -17.86
CA ARG A 114 2.59 -0.47 -16.94
C ARG A 114 4.09 -0.59 -17.22
N ALA A 115 4.60 -1.81 -17.46
CA ALA A 115 6.00 -2.00 -17.84
C ALA A 115 6.32 -1.28 -19.16
N TYR A 116 5.41 -1.36 -20.13
CA TYR A 116 5.56 -0.66 -21.41
C TYR A 116 5.54 0.86 -21.25
N SER A 117 4.66 1.42 -20.41
CA SER A 117 4.61 2.87 -20.19
C SER A 117 5.87 3.40 -19.48
N LEU A 118 6.38 2.67 -18.49
CA LEU A 118 7.64 3.00 -17.81
C LEU A 118 8.84 2.99 -18.77
N LEU A 119 8.94 1.95 -19.60
CA LEU A 119 9.99 1.83 -20.61
C LEU A 119 9.94 3.00 -21.61
N ARG A 120 8.74 3.36 -22.08
CA ARG A 120 8.55 4.49 -22.99
C ARG A 120 8.98 5.81 -22.32
N GLN A 121 8.49 6.06 -21.11
CA GLN A 121 8.80 7.28 -20.36
C GLN A 121 10.31 7.42 -20.10
N LEU A 122 11.00 6.33 -19.69
CA LEU A 122 12.46 6.32 -19.50
C LEU A 122 13.22 6.73 -20.76
N THR A 123 12.80 6.24 -21.94
CA THR A 123 13.46 6.60 -23.20
C THR A 123 13.10 7.99 -23.73
N GLU A 124 11.89 8.47 -23.47
CA GLU A 124 11.43 9.81 -23.90
C GLU A 124 12.08 10.91 -23.06
N GLU A 125 12.16 10.73 -21.74
CA GLU A 125 12.87 11.66 -20.86
C GLU A 125 14.38 11.72 -21.16
N ALA A 126 14.96 10.58 -21.54
CA ALA A 126 16.35 10.51 -21.97
C ALA A 126 16.59 11.30 -23.28
N ALA A 127 15.66 11.25 -24.23
CA ALA A 127 15.73 12.04 -25.45
C ALA A 127 15.52 13.54 -25.22
N ALA A 128 14.69 13.92 -24.24
CA ALA A 128 14.33 15.30 -23.96
C ALA A 128 15.40 16.10 -23.18
N GLY A 129 16.49 15.45 -22.74
CA GLY A 129 17.55 16.11 -21.95
C GLY A 129 17.12 16.60 -20.55
N LYS A 130 15.87 16.33 -20.14
CA LYS A 130 15.32 16.67 -18.82
C LYS A 130 15.73 15.60 -17.81
N TYR A 131 16.99 15.61 -17.38
CA TYR A 131 17.57 14.60 -16.47
C TYR A 131 17.49 15.04 -15.00
N SER A 132 16.47 14.63 -14.25
CA SER A 132 16.52 14.63 -12.77
C SER A 132 16.83 13.20 -12.28
N GLY A 133 17.80 13.04 -11.37
CA GLY A 133 18.40 11.73 -11.06
C GLY A 133 17.56 10.79 -10.17
N ARG A 134 16.65 11.32 -9.35
CA ARG A 134 15.95 10.53 -8.31
C ARG A 134 14.74 9.75 -8.85
N ASN A 135 13.99 10.33 -9.80
CA ASN A 135 12.81 9.69 -10.39
C ASN A 135 13.17 8.49 -11.29
N LYS A 136 14.35 8.52 -11.92
CA LYS A 136 14.83 7.49 -12.87
C LYS A 136 15.12 6.15 -12.23
N ARG A 137 15.70 6.19 -11.02
CA ARG A 137 16.01 4.98 -10.27
C ARG A 137 14.73 4.23 -9.90
N TYR A 138 13.75 4.95 -9.38
CA TYR A 138 12.45 4.36 -9.03
C TYR A 138 11.76 3.74 -10.26
N MET A 139 11.72 4.45 -11.39
CA MET A 139 11.11 3.93 -12.61
C MET A 139 11.83 2.70 -13.18
N LEU A 140 13.15 2.66 -13.08
CA LEU A 140 13.93 1.49 -13.45
C LEU A 140 13.64 0.33 -12.50
N GLU A 141 13.69 0.54 -11.19
CA GLU A 141 13.37 -0.49 -10.19
C GLU A 141 11.95 -1.04 -10.42
N GLU A 142 10.96 -0.17 -10.62
CA GLU A 142 9.58 -0.56 -10.93
C GLU A 142 9.48 -1.35 -12.25
N LEU A 143 10.19 -0.94 -13.31
CA LEU A 143 10.25 -1.69 -14.57
C LEU A 143 10.90 -3.06 -14.37
N LEU A 144 12.01 -3.14 -13.64
CA LEU A 144 12.72 -4.39 -13.35
C LEU A 144 11.85 -5.33 -12.53
N ASP A 145 11.07 -4.80 -11.59
CA ASP A 145 10.07 -5.57 -10.85
C ASP A 145 9.05 -6.16 -11.81
N PHE A 146 8.46 -5.38 -12.73
CA PHE A 146 7.52 -5.94 -13.71
C PHE A 146 8.13 -6.98 -14.65
N VAL A 147 9.42 -6.83 -14.97
CA VAL A 147 10.10 -7.67 -15.97
C VAL A 147 10.65 -8.95 -15.37
N PHE A 148 11.37 -8.85 -14.25
CA PHE A 148 12.07 -9.97 -13.59
C PHE A 148 11.21 -10.66 -12.54
N SER A 149 10.13 -10.04 -12.09
CA SER A 149 9.03 -10.83 -11.51
C SER A 149 8.36 -11.71 -12.56
N GLY A 150 8.80 -11.64 -13.83
CA GLY A 150 8.79 -12.78 -14.73
C GLY A 150 7.39 -13.22 -15.07
N ASP A 151 6.65 -12.32 -15.72
CA ASP A 151 5.33 -12.56 -16.29
C ASP A 151 5.39 -13.45 -17.55
N GLY A 152 6.06 -14.60 -17.43
CA GLY A 152 5.66 -15.83 -18.12
C GLY A 152 4.50 -16.55 -17.42
N GLY A 153 3.94 -15.94 -16.36
CA GLY A 153 2.81 -16.45 -15.57
C GLY A 153 1.57 -15.51 -15.55
N GLY A 154 1.50 -14.51 -16.44
CA GLY A 154 0.55 -13.38 -16.37
C GLY A 154 -0.93 -13.65 -16.65
N LYS A 155 -1.36 -14.90 -16.53
CA LYS A 155 -2.78 -15.22 -16.31
C LYS A 155 -3.01 -16.06 -15.07
N GLU A 156 -2.00 -16.73 -14.53
CA GLU A 156 -2.12 -17.61 -13.38
C GLU A 156 -1.59 -16.96 -12.11
N ASP A 157 -0.44 -16.27 -12.07
CA ASP A 157 0.09 -15.71 -10.82
C ASP A 157 -0.60 -14.42 -10.34
N ASN A 158 -1.01 -13.52 -11.25
CA ASN A 158 -1.88 -12.39 -10.85
C ASN A 158 -3.29 -12.88 -10.49
N HIS A 159 -3.74 -13.99 -11.08
CA HIS A 159 -4.98 -14.65 -10.69
C HIS A 159 -4.83 -15.32 -9.31
N TYR A 160 -3.72 -15.99 -9.03
CA TYR A 160 -3.44 -16.65 -7.76
C TYR A 160 -3.22 -15.64 -6.64
N ASP A 161 -2.44 -14.58 -6.85
CA ASP A 161 -2.31 -13.49 -5.89
C ASP A 161 -3.66 -12.82 -5.64
N LYS A 162 -4.47 -12.60 -6.68
CA LYS A 162 -5.85 -12.10 -6.51
C LYS A 162 -6.73 -13.08 -5.73
N LEU A 163 -6.67 -14.38 -5.99
CA LEU A 163 -7.43 -15.41 -5.26
C LEU A 163 -6.98 -15.52 -3.80
N ILE A 164 -5.68 -15.34 -3.54
CA ILE A 164 -5.14 -15.25 -2.18
C ILE A 164 -5.57 -13.94 -1.51
N ASP A 165 -5.57 -12.81 -2.22
CA ASP A 165 -6.07 -11.53 -1.71
C ASP A 165 -7.58 -11.58 -1.41
N GLU A 166 -8.37 -12.25 -2.24
CA GLU A 166 -9.79 -12.54 -2.01
C GLU A 166 -9.96 -13.46 -0.79
N SER A 167 -9.09 -14.46 -0.63
CA SER A 167 -9.08 -15.33 0.56
C SER A 167 -8.72 -14.54 1.83
N ILE A 168 -7.79 -13.58 1.73
CA ILE A 168 -7.43 -12.70 2.84
C ILE A 168 -8.59 -11.76 3.16
N ALA A 169 -9.24 -11.15 2.16
CA ALA A 169 -10.41 -10.33 2.35
C ALA A 169 -11.54 -11.11 3.04
N TYR A 170 -11.78 -12.36 2.62
CA TYR A 170 -12.72 -13.26 3.27
C TYR A 170 -12.36 -13.49 4.73
N VAL A 171 -11.08 -13.73 5.05
CA VAL A 171 -10.61 -13.87 6.44
C VAL A 171 -10.88 -12.60 7.24
N HIS A 172 -10.66 -11.42 6.68
CA HIS A 172 -10.94 -10.14 7.36
C HIS A 172 -12.43 -9.89 7.62
N GLU A 173 -13.30 -10.42 6.76
CA GLU A 173 -14.74 -10.29 6.92
C GLU A 173 -15.33 -11.35 7.87
N HIS A 174 -14.73 -12.55 7.92
CA HIS A 174 -15.27 -13.71 8.64
C HIS A 174 -14.36 -14.20 9.78
N TYR A 175 -13.42 -13.37 10.25
CA TYR A 175 -12.43 -13.78 11.27
C TYR A 175 -13.07 -14.33 12.54
N ASP A 176 -14.29 -13.90 12.86
CA ASP A 176 -15.09 -14.28 14.02
C ASP A 176 -15.80 -15.65 13.85
N GLN A 177 -15.68 -16.27 12.68
CA GLN A 177 -16.29 -17.58 12.39
C GLN A 177 -15.24 -18.69 12.28
N PRO A 178 -15.61 -19.99 12.40
CA PRO A 178 -14.69 -21.07 12.10
C PRO A 178 -14.24 -21.03 10.63
N ILE A 179 -12.97 -20.70 10.37
CA ILE A 179 -12.37 -20.73 9.03
C ILE A 179 -11.37 -21.87 8.96
N ALA A 180 -11.59 -22.80 8.05
CA ALA A 180 -10.65 -23.87 7.76
C ALA A 180 -9.77 -23.53 6.55
N ARG A 181 -8.50 -23.96 6.57
CA ARG A 181 -7.61 -23.82 5.42
C ARG A 181 -8.19 -24.49 4.16
N ALA A 182 -8.75 -25.69 4.33
CA ALA A 182 -9.38 -26.46 3.25
C ALA A 182 -10.48 -25.68 2.53
N GLN A 183 -11.25 -24.88 3.28
CA GLN A 183 -12.31 -24.03 2.73
C GLN A 183 -11.75 -22.96 1.80
N LEU A 184 -10.75 -22.20 2.25
CA LEU A 184 -10.14 -21.15 1.43
C LEU A 184 -9.34 -21.71 0.25
N ALA A 185 -8.66 -22.83 0.45
CA ALA A 185 -8.00 -23.55 -0.63
C ALA A 185 -9.01 -23.95 -1.71
N GLY A 186 -10.17 -24.50 -1.32
CA GLY A 186 -11.25 -24.84 -2.24
C GLY A 186 -11.85 -23.62 -2.96
N MET A 187 -12.08 -22.51 -2.24
CA MET A 187 -12.55 -21.25 -2.83
C MET A 187 -11.59 -20.70 -3.89
N ALA A 188 -10.28 -20.83 -3.64
CA ALA A 188 -9.22 -20.41 -4.54
C ALA A 188 -8.88 -21.44 -5.64
N GLY A 189 -9.54 -22.61 -5.67
CA GLY A 189 -9.25 -23.67 -6.63
C GLY A 189 -7.89 -24.37 -6.42
N PHE A 190 -7.35 -24.33 -5.20
CA PHE A 190 -6.06 -24.93 -4.83
C PHE A 190 -6.22 -26.13 -3.90
N ASN A 191 -5.20 -27.00 -3.90
CA ASN A 191 -5.01 -27.91 -2.78
C ASN A 191 -4.43 -27.15 -1.56
N GLU A 192 -4.61 -27.72 -0.36
CA GLU A 192 -4.21 -27.07 0.90
C GLU A 192 -2.71 -26.77 1.04
N SER A 193 -1.85 -27.62 0.46
CA SER A 193 -0.40 -27.45 0.52
C SER A 193 0.06 -26.27 -0.34
N TYR A 194 -0.47 -26.21 -1.56
CA TYR A 194 -0.21 -25.12 -2.49
C TYR A 194 -0.77 -23.79 -1.98
N PHE A 195 -2.01 -23.79 -1.48
CA PHE A 195 -2.60 -22.62 -0.80
C PHE A 195 -1.72 -22.15 0.37
N SER A 196 -1.24 -23.05 1.22
CA SER A 196 -0.37 -22.67 2.36
C SER A 196 0.91 -21.98 1.90
N THR A 197 1.49 -22.47 0.81
CA THR A 197 2.73 -21.93 0.24
C THR A 197 2.49 -20.53 -0.33
N LEU A 198 1.45 -20.37 -1.15
CA LEU A 198 1.08 -19.08 -1.73
C LEU A 198 0.66 -18.07 -0.67
N PHE A 199 -0.18 -18.47 0.29
CA PHE A 199 -0.62 -17.60 1.39
C PHE A 199 0.57 -17.11 2.23
N ARG A 200 1.54 -17.98 2.53
CA ARG A 200 2.75 -17.60 3.26
C ARG A 200 3.67 -16.72 2.44
N LYS A 201 3.80 -16.98 1.13
CA LYS A 201 4.55 -16.10 0.22
C LYS A 201 3.93 -14.70 0.18
N ARG A 202 2.59 -14.61 0.13
CA ARG A 202 1.84 -13.35 0.03
C ARG A 202 1.81 -12.54 1.33
N THR A 203 1.61 -13.20 2.46
CA THR A 203 1.41 -12.53 3.77
C THR A 203 2.65 -12.55 4.65
N GLY A 204 3.59 -13.45 4.39
CA GLY A 204 4.70 -13.76 5.29
C GLY A 204 4.34 -14.65 6.47
N TRP A 205 3.06 -15.01 6.64
CA TRP A 205 2.55 -15.77 7.78
C TRP A 205 1.96 -17.11 7.34
N GLY A 206 2.01 -18.12 8.22
CA GLY A 206 1.18 -19.30 8.03
C GLY A 206 -0.30 -18.93 8.21
N PHE A 207 -1.20 -19.57 7.45
CA PHE A 207 -2.65 -19.28 7.50
C PHE A 207 -3.22 -19.24 8.93
N SER A 208 -2.99 -20.30 9.72
CA SER A 208 -3.47 -20.37 11.11
C SER A 208 -2.85 -19.31 12.01
N GLU A 209 -1.60 -18.92 11.75
CA GLU A 209 -0.94 -17.85 12.50
C GLU A 209 -1.56 -16.50 12.16
N TYR A 210 -1.79 -16.22 10.87
CA TYR A 210 -2.43 -15.01 10.39
C TYR A 210 -3.81 -14.79 11.01
N VAL A 211 -4.69 -15.81 10.94
CA VAL A 211 -6.03 -15.75 11.54
C VAL A 211 -5.94 -15.51 13.06
N ASN A 212 -5.04 -16.21 13.75
CA ASN A 212 -4.85 -16.01 15.18
C ASN A 212 -4.39 -14.58 15.50
N ARG A 213 -3.41 -14.04 14.77
CA ARG A 213 -2.92 -12.67 14.98
C ARG A 213 -4.01 -11.63 14.75
N LEU A 214 -4.80 -11.78 13.68
CA LEU A 214 -5.95 -10.91 13.41
C LEU A 214 -6.96 -10.94 14.55
N ARG A 215 -7.34 -12.14 15.02
CA ARG A 215 -8.29 -12.31 16.15
C ARG A 215 -7.74 -11.71 17.44
N ILE A 216 -6.45 -11.88 17.71
CA ILE A 216 -5.81 -11.24 18.88
C ILE A 216 -5.78 -9.72 18.73
N GLY A 217 -5.51 -9.19 17.53
CA GLY A 217 -5.63 -7.75 17.24
C GLY A 217 -7.03 -7.23 17.58
N LYS A 218 -8.08 -7.91 17.12
CA LYS A 218 -9.47 -7.58 17.44
C LYS A 218 -9.82 -7.76 18.92
N ALA A 219 -9.22 -8.74 19.60
CA ALA A 219 -9.38 -8.89 21.04
C ALA A 219 -8.75 -7.72 21.80
N LYS A 220 -7.57 -7.23 21.40
CA LYS A 220 -6.92 -6.05 22.00
C LYS A 220 -7.81 -4.81 21.86
N GLU A 221 -8.37 -4.59 20.66
CA GLU A 221 -9.31 -3.50 20.39
C GLU A 221 -10.49 -3.55 21.35
N ARG A 222 -11.19 -4.69 21.45
CA ARG A 222 -12.35 -4.85 22.34
C ARG A 222 -12.01 -4.78 23.82
N LEU A 223 -10.86 -5.33 24.23
CA LEU A 223 -10.41 -5.28 25.64
C LEU A 223 -10.23 -3.84 26.14
N LEU A 224 -9.81 -2.94 25.26
CA LEU A 224 -9.54 -1.54 25.55
C LEU A 224 -10.74 -0.63 25.29
N ALA A 225 -11.63 -1.00 24.36
CA ALA A 225 -12.76 -0.18 23.94
C ALA A 225 -14.11 -0.57 24.58
N SER A 226 -14.19 -1.67 25.35
CA SER A 226 -15.43 -2.11 25.99
C SER A 226 -15.22 -2.85 27.31
N ASP A 227 -16.28 -2.88 28.12
CA ASP A 227 -16.35 -3.63 29.37
C ASP A 227 -16.78 -5.10 29.19
N GLN A 228 -16.81 -5.58 27.94
CA GLN A 228 -17.20 -6.96 27.63
C GLN A 228 -16.36 -7.96 28.44
N THR A 229 -17.00 -9.02 28.92
CA THR A 229 -16.33 -10.12 29.59
C THR A 229 -15.36 -10.81 28.62
N LEU A 230 -14.34 -11.48 29.17
CA LEU A 230 -13.40 -12.23 28.34
C LEU A 230 -14.09 -13.33 27.51
N HIS A 231 -15.20 -13.86 28.00
CA HIS A 231 -16.00 -14.86 27.28
C HIS A 231 -16.71 -14.24 26.07
N GLU A 232 -17.37 -13.10 26.23
CA GLU A 232 -18.03 -12.38 25.12
C GLU A 232 -17.02 -11.93 24.06
N ILE A 233 -15.86 -11.43 24.48
CA ILE A 233 -14.78 -11.07 23.56
C ILE A 233 -14.31 -12.32 22.80
N ALA A 234 -14.11 -13.45 23.48
CA ALA A 234 -13.71 -14.69 22.83
C ALA A 234 -14.69 -15.12 21.74
N LEU A 235 -15.99 -15.16 22.06
CA LEU A 235 -17.03 -15.52 21.08
C LEU A 235 -17.03 -14.54 19.90
N GLY A 236 -16.98 -13.24 20.18
CA GLY A 236 -17.04 -12.21 19.16
C GLY A 236 -15.79 -12.06 18.29
N VAL A 237 -14.67 -12.72 18.63
CA VAL A 237 -13.47 -12.81 17.79
C VAL A 237 -13.21 -14.23 17.29
N GLY A 238 -14.19 -15.15 17.42
CA GLY A 238 -14.13 -16.49 16.83
C GLY A 238 -13.42 -17.56 17.64
N TYR A 239 -13.24 -17.36 18.95
CA TYR A 239 -12.79 -18.38 19.88
C TYR A 239 -13.95 -18.97 20.68
N LYS A 240 -13.90 -20.28 20.93
CA LYS A 240 -14.97 -21.02 21.63
C LYS A 240 -15.07 -20.70 23.12
N SER A 241 -14.01 -20.16 23.74
CA SER A 241 -14.01 -19.84 25.16
C SER A 241 -12.97 -18.79 25.53
N GLY A 242 -13.26 -18.05 26.61
CA GLY A 242 -12.33 -17.09 27.20
C GLY A 242 -11.01 -17.72 27.65
N LEU A 243 -11.02 -18.98 28.11
CA LEU A 243 -9.80 -19.69 28.48
C LEU A 243 -8.89 -19.94 27.26
N TYR A 244 -9.48 -20.31 26.12
CA TYR A 244 -8.72 -20.53 24.89
C TYR A 244 -8.17 -19.22 24.33
N LEU A 245 -8.99 -18.16 24.31
CA LEU A 245 -8.53 -16.80 23.97
C LEU A 245 -7.37 -16.38 24.89
N SER A 246 -7.48 -16.56 26.21
CA SER A 246 -6.42 -16.17 27.16
C SER A 246 -5.08 -16.81 26.86
N ARG A 247 -5.07 -18.13 26.54
CA ARG A 247 -3.85 -18.85 26.15
C ARG A 247 -3.25 -18.31 24.85
N LYS A 248 -4.08 -18.10 23.83
CA LYS A 248 -3.63 -17.56 22.53
C LYS A 248 -3.15 -16.11 22.64
N PHE A 249 -3.86 -15.30 23.40
CA PHE A 249 -3.52 -13.91 23.67
C PHE A 249 -2.16 -13.81 24.37
N LYS A 250 -1.92 -14.60 25.42
CA LYS A 250 -0.62 -14.64 26.10
C LYS A 250 0.52 -15.13 25.20
N ALA A 251 0.25 -16.12 24.35
CA ALA A 251 1.26 -16.62 23.40
C ALA A 251 1.67 -15.56 22.37
N VAL A 252 0.74 -14.70 21.92
CA VAL A 252 1.01 -13.67 20.91
C VAL A 252 1.55 -12.38 21.54
N THR A 253 1.05 -11.99 22.72
CA THR A 253 1.33 -10.67 23.32
C THR A 253 2.29 -10.70 24.49
N GLY A 254 2.64 -11.88 25.01
CA GLY A 254 3.38 -12.05 26.26
C GLY A 254 2.57 -11.80 27.54
N MET A 255 1.36 -11.23 27.44
CA MET A 255 0.54 -10.82 28.58
C MET A 255 -0.82 -11.52 28.60
N THR A 256 -1.47 -11.63 29.76
CA THR A 256 -2.86 -12.11 29.82
C THR A 256 -3.84 -11.00 29.41
N PRO A 257 -5.04 -11.33 28.91
CA PRO A 257 -6.07 -10.34 28.60
C PRO A 257 -6.39 -9.40 29.78
N GLY A 258 -6.43 -9.93 31.00
CA GLY A 258 -6.67 -9.14 32.22
C GLY A 258 -5.53 -8.16 32.50
N GLN A 259 -4.28 -8.60 32.39
CA GLN A 259 -3.12 -7.70 32.50
C GLN A 259 -3.16 -6.61 31.44
N PHE A 260 -3.52 -6.94 30.19
CA PHE A 260 -3.63 -5.99 29.09
C PHE A 260 -4.71 -4.92 29.35
N ARG A 261 -5.89 -5.33 29.84
CA ARG A 261 -6.98 -4.42 30.19
C ARG A 261 -6.63 -3.49 31.36
N CYS A 262 -5.93 -4.01 32.37
CA CYS A 262 -5.56 -3.24 33.56
C CYS A 262 -4.31 -2.37 33.36
N GLN A 263 -3.75 -2.28 32.15
CA GLN A 263 -2.64 -1.37 31.90
C GLN A 263 -3.10 0.09 32.11
N PRO A 264 -2.20 0.95 32.63
CA PRO A 264 -2.43 2.38 32.60
C PRO A 264 -2.79 2.85 31.20
N LYS A 265 -3.66 3.85 31.09
CA LYS A 265 -3.96 4.46 29.80
C LYS A 265 -2.64 4.99 29.17
N PRO A 266 -2.41 4.71 27.88
CA PRO A 266 -1.15 5.02 27.21
C PRO A 266 -0.92 6.53 27.17
N ARG A 267 0.32 6.95 27.38
CA ARG A 267 0.73 8.36 27.36
C ARG A 267 1.66 8.68 26.20
N ARG A 268 2.41 7.69 25.71
CA ARG A 268 3.41 7.86 24.65
C ARG A 268 3.04 6.98 23.48
N ILE A 269 2.20 7.53 22.60
CA ILE A 269 1.60 6.80 21.50
C ILE A 269 2.41 7.05 20.23
N ALA A 270 2.85 5.97 19.59
CA ALA A 270 3.31 6.04 18.21
C ALA A 270 2.17 5.67 17.27
N ALA A 271 1.99 6.44 16.21
CA ALA A 271 0.85 6.28 15.31
C ALA A 271 1.31 6.32 13.85
N PHE A 272 1.19 5.19 13.16
CA PHE A 272 1.55 5.06 11.73
C PHE A 272 0.35 5.28 10.79
N GLN A 273 -0.80 5.61 11.38
CA GLN A 273 -2.05 6.09 10.80
C GLN A 273 -2.82 6.80 11.94
N PHE A 274 -4.01 7.33 11.67
CA PHE A 274 -4.92 7.86 12.69
C PHE A 274 -4.44 9.12 13.44
N VAL A 275 -3.36 9.75 13.01
CA VAL A 275 -2.79 10.95 13.66
C VAL A 275 -3.81 12.07 13.79
N GLY A 276 -4.60 12.35 12.75
CA GLY A 276 -5.69 13.33 12.82
C GLY A 276 -6.68 13.02 13.93
N HIS A 277 -7.12 11.75 14.03
CA HIS A 277 -8.04 11.30 15.07
C HIS A 277 -7.45 11.47 16.48
N LEU A 278 -6.16 11.23 16.67
CA LEU A 278 -5.49 11.49 17.95
C LEU A 278 -5.52 12.98 18.30
N LEU A 279 -5.19 13.84 17.33
CA LEU A 279 -5.22 15.28 17.53
C LEU A 279 -6.65 15.78 17.83
N ALA A 280 -7.67 15.21 17.20
CA ALA A 280 -9.08 15.49 17.50
C ALA A 280 -9.44 15.18 18.97
N LEU A 281 -8.82 14.16 19.57
CA LEU A 281 -8.97 13.79 20.98
C LEU A 281 -8.08 14.63 21.93
N GLY A 282 -7.32 15.59 21.39
CA GLY A 282 -6.34 16.38 22.15
C GLY A 282 -5.12 15.55 22.57
N VAL A 283 -4.78 14.52 21.79
CA VAL A 283 -3.64 13.62 22.04
C VAL A 283 -2.59 13.86 20.97
N GLN A 284 -1.43 14.36 21.37
CA GLN A 284 -0.28 14.48 20.48
C GLN A 284 0.48 13.14 20.47
N PRO A 285 0.67 12.49 19.31
CA PRO A 285 1.49 11.29 19.25
C PRO A 285 2.94 11.63 19.57
N THR A 286 3.65 10.73 20.25
CA THR A 286 5.10 10.86 20.48
C THR A 286 5.87 10.68 19.18
N ALA A 287 5.37 9.81 18.30
CA ALA A 287 6.06 9.46 17.08
C ALA A 287 5.10 9.09 15.94
N THR A 288 5.51 9.36 14.70
CA THR A 288 4.83 8.93 13.47
C THR A 288 5.84 8.70 12.34
N ASP A 289 5.41 8.24 11.17
CA ASP A 289 6.28 8.11 10.00
C ASP A 289 6.23 9.36 9.10
N ALA A 290 7.24 9.48 8.22
CA ALA A 290 7.34 10.61 7.31
C ALA A 290 6.18 10.68 6.30
N ILE A 291 5.50 9.57 6.04
CA ILE A 291 4.39 9.47 5.10
C ILE A 291 3.27 10.45 5.49
N ILE A 292 2.93 10.54 6.78
CA ILE A 292 1.86 11.44 7.25
C ILE A 292 2.22 12.92 7.03
N LEU A 293 3.46 13.32 7.29
CA LEU A 293 3.93 14.68 7.04
C LEU A 293 3.92 15.05 5.54
N HIS A 294 4.29 14.10 4.68
CA HIS A 294 4.34 14.33 3.24
C HIS A 294 2.95 14.45 2.61
N HIS A 295 1.93 13.81 3.19
CA HIS A 295 0.58 13.78 2.63
C HIS A 295 -0.42 14.73 3.29
N SER A 296 -0.07 15.38 4.41
CA SER A 296 -0.96 16.30 5.12
C SER A 296 -0.30 17.64 5.45
N LEU A 297 -0.39 18.59 4.52
CA LEU A 297 0.03 19.99 4.76
C LEU A 297 -0.71 20.62 5.94
N LEU A 298 -1.96 20.22 6.17
CA LEU A 298 -2.84 20.73 7.23
C LEU A 298 -2.39 20.32 8.64
N LEU A 299 -1.60 19.26 8.78
CA LEU A 299 -1.13 18.79 10.09
C LEU A 299 0.31 19.19 10.39
N LYS A 300 0.95 19.93 9.47
CA LYS A 300 2.38 20.24 9.56
C LYS A 300 2.71 21.02 10.83
N ASP A 301 1.81 21.90 11.25
CA ASP A 301 2.03 22.76 12.41
C ASP A 301 1.76 22.04 13.73
N GLU A 302 0.72 21.21 13.77
CA GLU A 302 0.37 20.36 14.92
C GLU A 302 1.40 19.24 15.16
N LEU A 303 2.14 18.84 14.12
CA LEU A 303 3.14 17.77 14.16
C LEU A 303 4.59 18.26 14.32
N ARG A 304 4.81 19.56 14.55
CA ARG A 304 6.17 20.13 14.68
C ARG A 304 7.01 19.47 15.76
N ASP A 305 6.39 19.09 16.88
CA ASP A 305 7.06 18.48 18.03
C ASP A 305 6.97 16.95 18.05
N VAL A 306 6.41 16.34 16.99
CA VAL A 306 6.26 14.89 16.88
C VAL A 306 7.51 14.29 16.25
N HIS A 307 8.07 13.24 16.87
CA HIS A 307 9.25 12.56 16.33
C HIS A 307 8.90 11.79 15.05
N ILE A 308 9.69 12.00 14.00
CA ILE A 308 9.49 11.33 12.71
C ILE A 308 10.44 10.15 12.62
N VAL A 309 9.82 8.98 12.62
CA VAL A 309 10.51 7.70 12.65
C VAL A 309 10.96 7.32 11.25
N SER A 310 12.23 6.95 11.10
CA SER A 310 12.74 6.41 9.84
C SER A 310 12.25 4.98 9.62
N GLU A 311 11.92 4.60 8.37
CA GLU A 311 11.48 3.22 8.08
C GLU A 311 12.54 2.18 8.47
N GLN A 312 13.83 2.53 8.33
CA GLN A 312 14.96 1.63 8.56
C GLN A 312 15.26 1.40 10.06
N HIS A 313 15.07 2.40 10.93
CA HIS A 313 15.42 2.32 12.35
C HIS A 313 14.23 2.46 13.30
N SER A 314 13.02 2.18 12.79
CA SER A 314 11.79 2.45 13.53
C SER A 314 11.68 1.78 14.90
N ALA A 315 12.19 0.56 15.07
CA ALA A 315 12.09 -0.14 16.35
C ALA A 315 12.92 0.51 17.46
N ASP A 316 14.21 0.76 17.19
CA ASP A 316 15.14 1.31 18.20
C ASP A 316 14.78 2.74 18.59
N GLU A 317 14.36 3.56 17.61
CA GLU A 317 13.86 4.91 17.84
C GLU A 317 12.64 4.89 18.78
N LEU A 318 11.63 4.06 18.49
CA LEU A 318 10.42 3.95 19.32
C LEU A 318 10.72 3.51 20.75
N LYS A 319 11.67 2.58 20.91
CA LYS A 319 12.12 2.12 22.23
C LYS A 319 12.78 3.24 23.02
N SER A 320 13.65 4.03 22.37
CA SER A 320 14.32 5.17 23.02
C SER A 320 13.34 6.26 23.48
N LEU A 321 12.24 6.43 22.74
CA LEU A 321 11.16 7.36 23.08
C LEU A 321 10.26 6.86 24.22
N GLY A 322 10.40 5.60 24.64
CA GLY A 322 9.59 5.00 25.69
C GLY A 322 8.12 4.90 25.31
N VAL A 323 7.84 4.62 24.04
CA VAL A 323 6.47 4.41 23.51
C VAL A 323 5.78 3.27 24.27
N ASP A 324 4.56 3.51 24.73
CA ASP A 324 3.78 2.55 25.52
C ASP A 324 2.57 1.98 24.76
N LEU A 325 2.24 2.54 23.60
CA LEU A 325 1.25 2.00 22.66
C LEU A 325 1.64 2.35 21.22
N ILE A 326 1.49 1.39 20.32
CA ILE A 326 1.61 1.59 18.87
C ILE A 326 0.23 1.41 18.24
N LEU A 327 -0.25 2.44 17.55
CA LEU A 327 -1.41 2.38 16.67
C LEU A 327 -0.95 2.12 15.23
N ALA A 328 -1.39 0.99 14.68
CA ALA A 328 -1.04 0.56 13.35
C ALA A 328 -2.30 0.20 12.55
N PRO A 329 -2.28 0.33 11.22
CA PRO A 329 -3.36 -0.19 10.39
C PRO A 329 -3.24 -1.71 10.21
N THR A 330 -4.35 -2.41 10.00
CA THR A 330 -4.38 -3.87 9.81
C THR A 330 -3.54 -4.34 8.62
N TYR A 331 -3.31 -3.50 7.61
CA TYR A 331 -2.46 -3.86 6.47
C TYR A 331 -0.97 -4.03 6.84
N PHE A 332 -0.54 -3.64 8.04
CA PHE A 332 0.82 -3.97 8.51
C PHE A 332 1.03 -5.49 8.67
N TYR A 333 -0.03 -6.29 8.74
CA TYR A 333 0.08 -7.75 8.68
C TYR A 333 0.67 -8.25 7.36
N TYR A 334 0.69 -7.46 6.28
CA TYR A 334 1.38 -7.80 5.02
C TYR A 334 2.90 -7.55 5.07
N THR A 335 3.38 -6.89 6.13
CA THR A 335 4.80 -6.63 6.38
C THR A 335 5.20 -7.32 7.69
N PRO A 336 5.39 -8.65 7.68
CA PRO A 336 5.56 -9.46 8.90
C PRO A 336 6.73 -8.99 9.75
N ASP A 337 7.87 -8.66 9.13
CA ASP A 337 9.07 -8.27 9.85
C ASP A 337 8.91 -6.91 10.51
N LYS A 338 8.22 -5.97 9.85
CA LYS A 338 7.83 -4.68 10.44
C LYS A 338 6.90 -4.91 11.64
N MET A 339 5.86 -5.74 11.48
CA MET A 339 4.89 -6.01 12.54
C MET A 339 5.56 -6.66 13.76
N LYS A 340 6.41 -7.68 13.56
CA LYS A 340 7.14 -8.36 14.66
C LYS A 340 8.03 -7.39 15.42
N ARG A 341 8.81 -6.58 14.69
CA ARG A 341 9.67 -5.54 15.30
C ARG A 341 8.86 -4.54 16.12
N LEU A 342 7.71 -4.09 15.63
CA LEU A 342 6.83 -3.19 16.39
C LEU A 342 6.27 -3.86 17.65
N GLU A 343 5.84 -5.13 17.55
CA GLU A 343 5.33 -5.92 18.68
C GLU A 343 6.39 -6.18 19.77
N GLU A 344 7.68 -6.22 19.42
CA GLU A 344 8.77 -6.34 20.39
C GLU A 344 8.99 -5.06 21.21
N MET A 345 8.60 -3.90 20.68
CA MET A 345 8.86 -2.61 21.33
C MET A 345 7.75 -2.20 22.29
N ALA A 346 6.49 -2.30 21.85
CA ALA A 346 5.34 -1.91 22.64
C ALA A 346 4.08 -2.67 22.19
N PRO A 347 3.02 -2.71 23.02
CA PRO A 347 1.71 -3.17 22.59
C PRO A 347 1.26 -2.53 21.27
N VAL A 348 1.09 -3.36 20.23
CA VAL A 348 0.50 -2.91 18.95
C VAL A 348 -1.00 -3.18 18.96
N VAL A 349 -1.80 -2.13 18.76
CA VAL A 349 -3.23 -2.20 18.49
C VAL A 349 -3.46 -1.87 17.03
N THR A 350 -4.02 -2.83 16.30
CA THR A 350 -4.31 -2.69 14.87
C THR A 350 -5.75 -2.27 14.63
N LEU A 351 -5.97 -1.27 13.80
CA LEU A 351 -7.31 -0.80 13.41
C LEU A 351 -7.51 -0.96 11.91
N ASP A 352 -8.74 -1.27 11.50
CA ASP A 352 -9.09 -1.30 10.09
C ASP A 352 -9.04 0.12 9.52
N TRP A 353 -8.26 0.31 8.46
CA TRP A 353 -8.18 1.61 7.81
C TRP A 353 -9.35 1.78 6.83
N ALA A 354 -10.02 2.93 6.89
CA ALA A 354 -11.10 3.36 5.99
C ALA A 354 -12.34 2.44 5.92
N LYS A 355 -12.58 1.60 6.94
CA LYS A 355 -13.82 0.80 7.05
C LYS A 355 -14.91 1.48 7.87
N LEU A 356 -14.52 2.22 8.91
CA LEU A 356 -15.46 2.95 9.76
C LEU A 356 -15.73 4.34 9.18
N ASP A 357 -16.91 4.86 9.52
CA ASP A 357 -17.13 6.29 9.43
C ASP A 357 -16.07 7.05 10.25
N PRO A 358 -15.45 8.14 9.74
CA PRO A 358 -14.42 8.86 10.49
C PRO A 358 -14.87 9.32 11.89
N LEU A 359 -16.14 9.64 12.11
CA LEU A 359 -16.62 10.03 13.45
C LEU A 359 -16.72 8.83 14.39
N GLU A 360 -17.12 7.67 13.87
CA GLU A 360 -17.07 6.41 14.62
C GLU A 360 -15.64 5.98 14.95
N GLU A 361 -14.68 6.26 14.06
CA GLU A 361 -13.26 6.02 14.32
C GLU A 361 -12.72 6.93 15.44
N VAL A 362 -13.14 8.21 15.49
CA VAL A 362 -12.87 9.10 16.63
C VAL A 362 -13.46 8.54 17.93
N ARG A 363 -14.70 8.02 17.91
CA ARG A 363 -15.33 7.39 19.08
C ARG A 363 -14.58 6.15 19.55
N LEU A 364 -14.16 5.31 18.61
CA LEU A 364 -13.40 4.10 18.91
C LEU A 364 -12.08 4.44 19.60
N LEU A 365 -11.30 5.37 19.02
CA LEU A 365 -10.06 5.85 19.63
C LEU A 365 -10.31 6.55 20.97
N GLY A 366 -11.43 7.28 21.09
CA GLY A 366 -11.91 7.82 22.36
C GLY A 366 -12.02 6.75 23.44
N ARG A 367 -12.73 5.65 23.17
CA ARG A 367 -12.86 4.53 24.12
C ARG A 367 -11.52 3.86 24.45
N LEU A 368 -10.73 3.55 23.42
CA LEU A 368 -9.40 2.94 23.57
C LEU A 368 -8.52 3.76 24.54
N LEU A 369 -8.52 5.08 24.37
CA LEU A 369 -7.66 6.01 25.12
C LEU A 369 -8.30 6.55 26.41
N GLY A 370 -9.56 6.22 26.72
CA GLY A 370 -10.29 6.80 27.86
C GLY A 370 -10.57 8.31 27.71
N LYS A 371 -10.90 8.70 26.48
CA LYS A 371 -11.13 10.07 25.99
C LYS A 371 -12.53 10.21 25.36
N GLU A 372 -13.50 9.42 25.79
CA GLU A 372 -14.87 9.40 25.27
C GLU A 372 -15.54 10.77 25.34
N GLY A 373 -15.36 11.49 26.46
CA GLY A 373 -15.87 12.85 26.61
C GLY A 373 -15.23 13.83 25.62
N ALA A 374 -13.92 13.71 25.36
CA ALA A 374 -13.22 14.55 24.37
C ALA A 374 -13.67 14.21 22.94
N ALA A 375 -13.89 12.92 22.66
CA ALA A 375 -14.41 12.44 21.38
C ALA A 375 -15.78 13.06 21.09
N GLU A 376 -16.76 12.93 22.00
CA GLU A 376 -18.10 13.46 21.79
C GLU A 376 -18.10 15.00 21.70
N GLN A 377 -17.30 15.69 22.51
CA GLN A 377 -17.17 17.15 22.41
C GLN A 377 -16.60 17.57 21.05
N TRP A 378 -15.56 16.90 20.56
CA TRP A 378 -14.98 17.19 19.25
C TRP A 378 -15.98 16.93 18.13
N ILE A 379 -16.68 15.79 18.16
CA ILE A 379 -17.70 15.40 17.17
C ILE A 379 -18.85 16.42 17.16
N GLN A 380 -19.33 16.85 18.32
CA GLN A 380 -20.39 17.86 18.42
C GLN A 380 -19.95 19.19 17.79
N ARG A 381 -18.71 19.64 18.06
CA ARG A 381 -18.15 20.85 17.43
C ARG A 381 -18.02 20.69 15.92
N TYR A 382 -17.53 19.56 15.45
CA TYR A 382 -17.43 19.27 14.02
C TYR A 382 -18.80 19.30 13.33
N LEU A 383 -19.79 18.60 13.88
CA LEU A 383 -21.16 18.58 13.33
C LEU A 383 -21.81 19.97 13.36
N ALA A 384 -21.53 20.80 14.36
CA ALA A 384 -21.98 22.19 14.38
C ALA A 384 -21.37 23.01 13.23
N LYS A 385 -20.06 22.84 12.96
CA LYS A 385 -19.40 23.48 11.81
C LYS A 385 -19.96 22.99 10.47
N VAL A 386 -20.21 21.69 10.34
CA VAL A 386 -20.86 21.12 9.15
C VAL A 386 -22.25 21.73 8.95
N ARG A 387 -23.07 21.82 10.00
CA ARG A 387 -24.40 22.48 9.92
C ARG A 387 -24.29 23.95 9.51
N TYR A 388 -23.36 24.68 10.11
CA TYR A 388 -23.12 26.08 9.78
C TYR A 388 -22.69 26.26 8.31
N ALA A 389 -21.74 25.45 7.84
CA ALA A 389 -21.31 25.45 6.44
C ALA A 389 -22.45 25.08 5.48
N ARG A 390 -23.27 24.09 5.82
CA ARG A 390 -24.47 23.71 5.04
C ARG A 390 -25.47 24.87 4.91
N LEU A 391 -25.71 25.61 5.98
CA LEU A 391 -26.61 26.77 5.95
C LEU A 391 -26.06 27.88 5.04
N ARG A 392 -24.76 28.20 5.15
CA ARG A 392 -24.12 29.20 4.29
C ARG A 392 -24.11 28.81 2.81
N LEU A 393 -23.90 27.53 2.52
CA LEU A 393 -23.90 27.03 1.15
C LEU A 393 -25.32 26.97 0.56
N ALA A 394 -26.35 26.70 1.38
CA ALA A 394 -27.74 26.66 0.91
C ALA A 394 -28.21 28.01 0.34
N GLU A 395 -27.66 29.13 0.79
CA GLU A 395 -27.93 30.46 0.21
C GLU A 395 -27.42 30.61 -1.24
N HIS A 396 -26.50 29.74 -1.66
CA HIS A 396 -25.80 29.84 -2.95
C HIS A 396 -26.09 28.66 -3.89
N ILE A 397 -26.79 27.62 -3.43
CA ILE A 397 -27.07 26.39 -4.18
C ILE A 397 -28.58 26.27 -4.37
N LYS A 398 -29.07 26.26 -5.61
CA LYS A 398 -30.50 26.10 -5.86
C LYS A 398 -30.95 24.67 -5.59
N PRO A 399 -32.25 24.43 -5.33
CA PRO A 399 -32.79 23.09 -5.23
C PRO A 399 -32.40 22.23 -6.47
N ASN A 400 -31.89 21.03 -6.22
CA ASN A 400 -31.40 20.06 -7.22
C ASN A 400 -30.09 20.42 -7.95
N GLU A 401 -29.40 21.51 -7.60
CA GLU A 401 -28.04 21.77 -8.08
C GLU A 401 -27.03 20.91 -7.31
N THR A 402 -26.09 20.28 -8.02
CA THR A 402 -24.96 19.57 -7.42
C THR A 402 -23.73 20.46 -7.51
N VAL A 403 -23.09 20.70 -6.38
CA VAL A 403 -21.82 21.44 -6.32
C VAL A 403 -20.69 20.45 -6.03
N ALA A 404 -19.60 20.57 -6.78
CA ALA A 404 -18.36 19.87 -6.51
C ALA A 404 -17.34 20.86 -5.94
N LEU A 405 -16.75 20.51 -4.80
CA LEU A 405 -15.64 21.24 -4.20
C LEU A 405 -14.34 20.53 -4.58
N TYR A 406 -13.39 21.26 -5.17
CA TYR A 406 -12.07 20.74 -5.50
C TYR A 406 -11.03 21.44 -4.64
N GLU A 407 -10.32 20.68 -3.81
CA GLU A 407 -9.13 21.16 -3.11
C GLU A 407 -7.93 21.02 -4.07
N ILE A 408 -7.46 22.14 -4.63
CA ILE A 408 -6.28 22.17 -5.49
C ILE A 408 -5.09 22.56 -4.62
N ARG A 409 -4.22 21.59 -4.30
CA ARG A 409 -3.04 21.82 -3.43
C ARG A 409 -1.84 22.28 -4.26
N GLU A 410 -1.43 23.54 -4.10
CA GLU A 410 -0.16 24.07 -4.64
C GLU A 410 1.02 23.65 -3.75
N GLN A 411 1.44 22.39 -3.85
CA GLN A 411 2.80 21.88 -3.62
C GLN A 411 2.78 20.35 -3.52
N CYS A 412 2.72 19.71 -4.68
CA CYS A 412 3.51 18.51 -4.93
C CYS A 412 4.22 18.78 -6.25
N ASN A 413 5.51 18.42 -6.34
CA ASN A 413 6.38 18.68 -7.47
C ASN A 413 5.67 18.46 -8.82
N ARG A 414 6.03 19.29 -9.82
CA ARG A 414 5.63 19.10 -11.22
C ARG A 414 5.77 17.62 -11.59
N ASP A 415 4.79 17.11 -12.33
CA ASP A 415 4.58 15.73 -12.75
C ASP A 415 3.59 15.02 -11.84
N LEU A 416 2.29 15.09 -12.19
CA LEU A 416 1.29 14.02 -12.03
C LEU A 416 -0.07 14.48 -12.60
N GLU A 417 -0.15 14.67 -13.93
CA GLU A 417 -1.44 14.72 -14.64
C GLU A 417 -2.19 13.37 -14.61
N SER A 418 -1.63 12.32 -14.01
CA SER A 418 -2.25 10.98 -13.96
C SER A 418 -2.70 10.48 -12.58
N GLN A 419 -2.45 11.21 -11.48
CA GLN A 419 -2.93 10.83 -10.13
C GLN A 419 -3.95 11.78 -9.50
N ALA A 420 -4.38 12.82 -10.23
CA ALA A 420 -5.54 13.63 -9.85
C ALA A 420 -6.86 12.82 -9.74
N SER A 421 -6.85 11.52 -10.06
CA SER A 421 -8.00 10.63 -10.09
C SER A 421 -8.24 9.80 -8.82
N ARG A 422 -7.45 9.93 -7.74
CA ARG A 422 -7.61 9.07 -6.54
C ARG A 422 -7.74 9.73 -5.17
N SER A 423 -8.05 11.02 -5.13
CA SER A 423 -8.67 11.64 -3.96
C SER A 423 -9.92 12.41 -4.39
N LEU A 424 -10.86 11.67 -4.99
CA LEU A 424 -12.20 12.17 -5.28
C LEU A 424 -13.04 12.11 -4.01
N GLN A 425 -13.35 13.27 -3.43
CA GLN A 425 -14.48 13.39 -2.52
C GLN A 425 -15.65 13.97 -3.29
N SER A 426 -16.53 13.09 -3.79
CA SER A 426 -17.81 13.55 -4.30
C SER A 426 -18.73 13.84 -3.13
N VAL A 427 -18.89 15.11 -2.77
CA VAL A 427 -19.96 15.53 -1.86
C VAL A 427 -21.22 15.70 -2.71
N ARG A 428 -22.18 14.77 -2.63
CA ARG A 428 -23.49 14.94 -3.27
C ARG A 428 -24.42 15.66 -2.31
N TYR A 429 -24.79 16.89 -2.65
CA TYR A 429 -25.86 17.62 -1.97
C TYR A 429 -27.20 17.22 -2.61
N ALA A 430 -28.05 16.51 -1.87
CA ALA A 430 -29.46 16.38 -2.19
C ALA A 430 -30.21 17.46 -1.41
N GLY A 431 -30.88 18.38 -2.11
CA GLY A 431 -31.68 19.44 -1.48
C GLY A 431 -32.78 18.89 -0.58
N PRO A 432 -33.33 19.70 0.35
CA PRO A 432 -34.43 19.27 1.19
C PRO A 432 -35.63 18.86 0.33
N ALA A 433 -36.20 17.68 0.58
CA ALA A 433 -37.45 17.27 -0.04
C ALA A 433 -38.56 18.27 0.34
N PRO A 434 -39.42 18.69 -0.61
CA PRO A 434 -40.49 19.62 -0.30
C PRO A 434 -41.42 19.02 0.75
N ALA A 435 -41.79 19.83 1.75
CA ALA A 435 -42.76 19.45 2.76
C ALA A 435 -44.13 19.23 2.08
N GLY A 436 -44.57 17.97 1.99
CA GLY A 436 -45.91 17.64 1.46
C GLY A 436 -46.04 16.39 0.59
N ALA A 437 -45.03 15.50 0.49
CA ALA A 437 -45.20 14.22 -0.22
C ALA A 437 -45.50 13.07 0.75
N ASP A 438 -46.77 12.95 1.13
CA ASP A 438 -47.32 11.72 1.68
C ASP A 438 -47.71 10.80 0.53
N THR A 439 -46.92 9.75 0.27
CA THR A 439 -47.39 8.56 -0.45
C THR A 439 -46.67 7.33 0.11
N GLY A 440 -47.40 6.57 0.92
CA GLY A 440 -46.96 5.27 1.40
C GLY A 440 -46.81 4.25 0.27
N ARG A 441 -45.60 3.69 0.14
CA ARG A 441 -45.32 2.25 -0.02
C ARG A 441 -43.81 2.02 -0.03
N SER A 442 -43.41 1.09 0.84
CA SER A 442 -42.07 0.53 1.02
C SER A 442 -41.24 0.38 -0.26
N THR A 443 -40.12 1.08 -0.34
CA THR A 443 -38.82 0.61 -0.83
C THR A 443 -37.76 1.61 -0.36
N ALA A 444 -36.67 1.09 0.21
CA ALA A 444 -35.64 1.85 0.94
C ALA A 444 -34.94 2.91 0.08
N ALA A 445 -35.49 4.14 0.05
CA ALA A 445 -34.77 5.33 -0.37
C ALA A 445 -33.79 5.72 0.75
N ARG A 446 -32.53 5.27 0.61
CA ARG A 446 -31.43 5.71 1.48
C ARG A 446 -31.31 7.23 1.40
N GLN A 447 -31.61 7.88 2.51
CA GLN A 447 -31.27 9.27 2.80
C GLN A 447 -29.76 9.43 2.53
N ALA A 448 -29.39 10.17 1.49
CA ALA A 448 -28.00 10.39 1.14
C ALA A 448 -27.42 11.47 2.07
N ASP A 449 -26.74 11.03 3.13
CA ASP A 449 -26.01 11.90 4.03
C ASP A 449 -24.92 12.65 3.28
N LEU A 450 -24.88 13.96 3.46
CA LEU A 450 -23.80 14.81 2.96
C LEU A 450 -22.53 14.53 3.78
N TYR A 451 -21.79 13.51 3.37
CA TYR A 451 -20.45 13.22 3.86
C TYR A 451 -19.45 14.15 3.18
N ILE A 452 -19.00 15.15 3.94
CA ILE A 452 -17.67 15.73 3.69
C ILE A 452 -16.70 14.64 4.11
N GLY A 453 -16.28 13.79 3.16
CA GLY A 453 -15.11 12.96 3.39
C GLY A 453 -14.00 13.90 3.84
N CYS A 454 -13.22 13.52 4.84
CA CYS A 454 -12.00 14.24 5.19
C CYS A 454 -10.91 13.18 5.32
N PRO A 455 -9.73 13.31 4.71
CA PRO A 455 -8.66 12.34 4.91
C PRO A 455 -8.04 12.45 6.32
N ALA A 456 -8.43 13.47 7.11
CA ALA A 456 -8.00 13.66 8.49
C ALA A 456 -9.11 14.38 9.29
N PRO A 457 -9.85 13.72 10.20
CA PRO A 457 -10.67 14.44 11.16
C PRO A 457 -9.72 15.14 12.13
N GLY A 458 -9.62 16.46 12.06
CA GLY A 458 -8.75 17.23 12.95
C GLY A 458 -8.78 18.74 12.74
N VAL A 459 -9.07 19.22 11.53
CA VAL A 459 -8.92 20.66 11.23
C VAL A 459 -10.16 21.18 10.52
N CYS A 460 -11.04 21.85 11.28
CA CYS A 460 -11.85 22.91 10.70
C CYS A 460 -11.31 24.23 11.23
N GLY A 461 -10.57 24.96 10.40
CA GLY A 461 -10.42 26.41 10.54
C GLY A 461 -11.70 27.11 10.16
#